data_AF-A0A960K481-F1
#
_entry.id   AF-A0A960K481-F1
#
_cell.length_a   1.000
_cell.length_b   1.000
_cell.length_c   1.000
_cell.angle_alpha   90.00
_cell.angle_beta   90.00
_cell.angle_gamma   90.00
#
_symmetry.space_group_name_H-M   'P 1'
#
loop_
_entity.id
_entity.type
_entity.pdbx_description
1 polymer ?
#
loop_
_entity_poly.entity_id
_entity_poly.type
_entity_poly.pdbx_seq_one_letter_code
_entity_poly.pdbx_strand_id
1 'polypeptide(L)'
;NRDGIGAVVSVTPDGGNPAARPVLGGASYASQDSLQLGFGLGDETSGLVEVLWPGGILNRAEARSGETLVFPEIPCDYSTRYDHFGRYVSCVARNLGHLVRERVVAPRDALRFLRGALSCEDDVHRICTGRHHGNAEAAQAALTAF
;
A
#
# COMPACT_ATOMS: atom_id res chain seq x y z
N ASN A 1 -13.42 -4.96 -1.50
CA ASN A 1 -14.00 -3.96 -2.41
C ASN A 1 -13.32 -4.10 -3.78
N ARG A 2 -14.02 -4.53 -4.85
CA ARG A 2 -13.36 -4.88 -6.13
C ARG A 2 -12.80 -3.66 -6.86
N ASP A 3 -13.47 -2.53 -6.75
CA ASP A 3 -13.18 -1.33 -7.57
C ASP A 3 -12.59 -0.18 -6.74
N GLY A 4 -12.34 -0.41 -5.44
CA GLY A 4 -11.75 0.56 -4.53
C GLY A 4 -12.58 1.80 -4.24
N ILE A 5 -13.83 1.85 -4.69
CA ILE A 5 -14.76 2.96 -4.49
C ILE A 5 -14.88 3.29 -2.99
N GLY A 6 -14.74 4.58 -2.66
CA GLY A 6 -14.76 5.09 -1.29
C GLY A 6 -13.41 5.01 -0.57
N ALA A 7 -12.37 4.42 -1.18
CA ALA A 7 -11.02 4.51 -0.64
C ALA A 7 -10.48 5.94 -0.77
N VAL A 8 -9.67 6.37 0.19
CA VAL A 8 -8.92 7.64 0.11
C VAL A 8 -7.46 7.30 -0.13
N VAL A 9 -6.92 7.79 -1.25
CA VAL A 9 -5.52 7.59 -1.61
C VAL A 9 -4.77 8.89 -1.35
N SER A 10 -3.73 8.83 -0.54
CA SER A 10 -2.77 9.90 -0.30
C SER A 10 -1.44 9.54 -0.95
N VAL A 11 -0.87 10.48 -1.71
CA VAL A 11 0.47 10.34 -2.29
C VAL A 11 1.36 11.46 -1.78
N THR A 12 2.47 11.10 -1.19
CA THR A 12 3.51 12.01 -0.71
C THR A 12 4.75 11.80 -1.58
N PRO A 13 5.10 12.74 -2.48
CA PRO A 13 6.38 12.70 -3.17
C PRO A 13 7.54 12.79 -2.17
N ASP A 14 8.69 12.24 -2.50
CA ASP A 14 9.86 12.29 -1.61
C ASP A 14 10.27 13.76 -1.35
N GLY A 15 10.27 14.20 -0.09
CA GLY A 15 10.51 15.62 0.25
C GLY A 15 9.41 16.61 -0.18
N GLY A 16 8.28 16.12 -0.71
CA GLY A 16 7.14 16.90 -1.16
C GLY A 16 5.98 16.95 -0.16
N ASN A 17 4.93 17.70 -0.51
CA ASN A 17 3.70 17.75 0.28
C ASN A 17 2.72 16.63 -0.13
N PRO A 18 1.98 16.04 0.81
CA PRO A 18 0.98 15.02 0.51
C PRO A 18 -0.20 15.59 -0.27
N ALA A 19 -0.71 14.82 -1.22
CA ALA A 19 -1.96 15.07 -1.92
C ALA A 19 -2.91 13.87 -1.76
N ALA A 20 -4.14 14.11 -1.30
CA ALA A 20 -5.13 13.07 -1.06
C ALA A 20 -6.35 13.20 -1.99
N ARG A 21 -6.82 12.07 -2.53
CA ARG A 21 -8.00 12.00 -3.40
C ARG A 21 -8.83 10.75 -3.10
N PRO A 22 -10.17 10.88 -2.99
CA PRO A 22 -11.04 9.71 -2.89
C PRO A 22 -11.23 9.04 -4.25
N VAL A 23 -11.36 7.71 -4.26
CA VAL A 23 -11.86 6.94 -5.41
C VAL A 23 -13.37 7.07 -5.44
N LEU A 24 -13.89 7.76 -6.45
CA LEU A 24 -15.32 8.00 -6.60
C LEU A 24 -15.96 6.92 -7.48
N GLY A 25 -17.12 6.42 -7.07
CA GLY A 25 -17.91 5.43 -7.82
C GLY A 25 -18.88 6.04 -8.83
N GLY A 26 -18.69 7.31 -9.19
CA GLY A 26 -19.60 8.14 -9.97
C GLY A 26 -20.23 9.26 -9.14
N ALA A 27 -19.81 10.49 -9.39
CA ALA A 27 -20.49 11.70 -8.94
C ALA A 27 -21.44 12.19 -10.05
N SER A 28 -22.76 11.97 -9.87
CA SER A 28 -23.89 12.44 -10.70
C SER A 28 -24.48 11.42 -11.70
N TYR A 29 -25.79 11.56 -11.93
CA TYR A 29 -26.63 10.75 -12.82
C TYR A 29 -25.98 10.63 -14.21
N ALA A 30 -25.50 9.43 -14.56
CA ALA A 30 -24.88 9.04 -15.83
C ALA A 30 -23.40 9.43 -16.12
N SER A 31 -22.62 9.92 -15.14
CA SER A 31 -21.16 10.06 -15.29
C SER A 31 -20.41 8.92 -14.60
N GLN A 32 -19.63 8.15 -15.35
CA GLN A 32 -18.62 7.25 -14.78
C GLN A 32 -17.34 8.06 -14.54
N ASP A 33 -17.02 8.37 -13.30
CA ASP A 33 -15.71 8.89 -12.95
C ASP A 33 -14.65 7.80 -13.17
N SER A 34 -13.48 8.19 -13.67
CA SER A 34 -12.34 7.29 -13.81
C SER A 34 -11.91 6.79 -12.43
N LEU A 35 -11.84 5.46 -12.26
CA LEU A 35 -11.24 4.82 -11.07
C LEU A 35 -9.73 5.09 -10.97
N GLN A 36 -9.11 5.55 -12.05
CA GLN A 36 -7.70 5.92 -12.08
C GLN A 36 -7.51 7.32 -11.49
N LEU A 37 -6.75 7.40 -10.40
CA LEU A 37 -6.33 8.64 -9.78
C LEU A 37 -4.95 9.07 -10.30
N GLY A 38 -4.89 10.25 -10.90
CA GLY A 38 -3.63 10.89 -11.25
C GLY A 38 -3.08 11.70 -10.08
N PHE A 39 -1.82 11.47 -9.73
CA PHE A 39 -1.05 12.24 -8.76
C PHE A 39 0.23 12.76 -9.43
N GLY A 40 0.56 14.03 -9.22
CA GLY A 40 1.83 14.60 -9.68
C GLY A 40 2.89 14.41 -8.60
N LEU A 41 4.07 13.92 -9.00
CA LEU A 41 5.25 13.81 -8.12
C LEU A 41 6.17 15.04 -8.17
N GLY A 42 5.87 16.02 -9.05
CA GLY A 42 6.79 17.14 -9.29
C GLY A 42 8.06 16.66 -10.00
N ASP A 43 9.21 17.07 -9.49
CA ASP A 43 10.53 16.66 -10.00
C ASP A 43 11.01 15.31 -9.42
N GLU A 44 10.24 14.73 -8.49
CA GLU A 44 10.60 13.49 -7.82
C GLU A 44 10.29 12.25 -8.65
N THR A 45 11.13 11.22 -8.45
CA THR A 45 11.01 9.95 -9.19
C THR A 45 10.22 8.88 -8.44
N SER A 46 9.97 9.10 -7.15
CA SER A 46 9.23 8.21 -6.26
C SER A 46 8.35 8.99 -5.29
N GLY A 47 7.41 8.25 -4.69
CA GLY A 47 6.60 8.75 -3.59
C GLY A 47 5.91 7.64 -2.83
N LEU A 48 5.53 7.97 -1.60
CA LEU A 48 4.79 7.11 -0.70
C LEU A 48 3.29 7.19 -1.02
N VAL A 49 2.66 6.03 -1.23
CA VAL A 49 1.22 5.90 -1.40
C VAL A 49 0.61 5.29 -0.14
N GLU A 50 -0.34 5.99 0.46
CA GLU A 50 -1.15 5.51 1.57
C GLU A 50 -2.60 5.39 1.11
N VAL A 51 -3.22 4.23 1.35
CA VAL A 51 -4.61 3.95 0.96
C VAL A 51 -5.42 3.62 2.20
N LEU A 52 -6.39 4.48 2.51
CA LEU A 52 -7.43 4.22 3.50
C LEU A 52 -8.63 3.58 2.79
N TRP A 53 -8.85 2.29 3.03
CA TRP A 53 -9.99 1.58 2.47
C TRP A 53 -11.29 1.90 3.24
N PRO A 54 -12.48 1.75 2.63
CA PRO A 54 -13.76 1.97 3.31
C PRO A 54 -13.96 1.11 4.57
N GLY A 55 -13.30 -0.04 4.64
CA GLY A 55 -13.28 -0.90 5.83
C GLY A 55 -12.43 -0.36 6.99
N GLY A 56 -11.79 0.80 6.84
CA GLY A 56 -10.91 1.42 7.83
C GLY A 56 -9.47 0.90 7.81
N ILE A 57 -9.14 -0.02 6.90
CA ILE A 57 -7.80 -0.57 6.77
C ILE A 57 -6.89 0.45 6.08
N LEU A 58 -5.74 0.73 6.68
CA LEU A 58 -4.67 1.52 6.05
C LEU A 58 -3.61 0.60 5.47
N ASN A 59 -3.29 0.82 4.20
CA ASN A 59 -2.22 0.14 3.49
C ASN A 59 -1.25 1.14 2.88
N ARG A 60 -0.02 0.69 2.65
CA ARG A 60 1.08 1.51 2.17
C ARG A 60 1.83 0.82 1.03
N ALA A 61 2.25 1.59 0.04
CA ALA A 61 3.10 1.15 -1.06
C ALA A 61 3.99 2.30 -1.55
N GLU A 62 5.05 1.96 -2.29
CA GLU A 62 5.84 2.93 -3.04
C GLU A 62 5.33 3.01 -4.48
N ALA A 63 5.25 4.23 -5.03
CA ALA A 63 4.99 4.50 -6.44
C ALA A 63 6.19 5.16 -7.10
N ARG A 64 6.32 4.97 -8.42
CA ARG A 64 7.36 5.61 -9.25
C ARG A 64 6.72 6.51 -10.27
N SER A 65 7.45 7.53 -10.69
CA SER A 65 7.02 8.42 -11.76
C SER A 65 6.75 7.64 -13.06
N GLY A 66 5.64 7.96 -13.73
CA GLY A 66 5.21 7.31 -14.98
C GLY A 66 4.58 5.92 -14.81
N GLU A 67 4.43 5.43 -13.58
CA GLU A 67 3.86 4.11 -13.32
C GLU A 67 2.33 4.13 -13.12
N THR A 68 1.65 3.07 -13.54
CA THR A 68 0.29 2.74 -13.05
C THR A 68 0.36 1.66 -11.98
N LEU A 69 0.06 2.04 -10.73
CA LEU A 69 0.03 1.13 -9.59
C LEU A 69 -1.38 0.57 -9.38
N VAL A 70 -1.55 -0.75 -9.50
CA VAL A 70 -2.80 -1.45 -9.14
C VAL A 70 -2.62 -2.05 -7.75
N PHE A 71 -3.27 -1.47 -6.75
CA PHE A 71 -3.03 -1.84 -5.36
C PHE A 71 -4.28 -2.48 -4.73
N PRO A 72 -4.21 -3.75 -4.30
CA PRO A 72 -5.33 -4.43 -3.66
C PRO A 72 -5.46 -4.04 -2.18
N GLU A 73 -6.64 -4.27 -1.62
CA GLU A 73 -6.83 -4.23 -0.18
C GLU A 73 -6.10 -5.41 0.47
N ILE A 74 -5.15 -5.10 1.35
CA ILE A 74 -4.46 -6.07 2.20
C ILE A 74 -5.05 -5.89 3.60
N PRO A 75 -5.76 -6.87 4.18
CA PRO A 75 -6.49 -6.72 5.45
C PRO A 75 -5.54 -6.75 6.67
N CYS A 76 -4.55 -5.88 6.65
CA CYS A 76 -3.52 -5.67 7.66
C CYS A 76 -3.29 -4.17 7.77
N ASP A 77 -3.91 -3.56 8.77
CA ASP A 77 -3.79 -2.14 9.04
C ASP A 77 -2.48 -1.86 9.78
N TYR A 78 -1.62 -0.98 9.26
CA TYR A 78 -0.37 -0.62 9.93
C TYR A 78 -0.57 0.36 11.09
N SER A 79 -1.70 1.09 11.16
CA SER A 79 -1.97 2.07 12.21
C SER A 79 -2.43 1.44 13.53
N THR A 80 -2.95 0.21 13.47
CA THR A 80 -3.31 -0.59 14.64
C THR A 80 -2.07 -0.91 15.48
N ARG A 81 -2.22 -0.86 16.81
CA ARG A 81 -1.16 -1.22 17.74
C ARG A 81 -0.95 -2.74 17.77
N TYR A 82 0.09 -3.22 17.08
CA TYR A 82 0.55 -4.60 17.24
C TYR A 82 1.44 -4.72 18.47
N ASP A 83 1.28 -5.81 19.23
CA ASP A 83 2.18 -6.15 20.34
C ASP A 83 3.62 -6.38 19.85
N HIS A 84 3.75 -6.90 18.63
CA HIS A 84 5.02 -7.18 17.96
C HIS A 84 4.93 -6.89 16.46
N PHE A 85 5.91 -6.17 15.91
CA PHE A 85 5.99 -5.87 14.48
C PHE A 85 5.97 -7.13 13.60
N GLY A 86 6.54 -8.24 14.07
CA GLY A 86 6.48 -9.54 13.38
C GLY A 86 5.06 -10.05 13.10
N ARG A 87 4.05 -9.65 13.89
CA ARG A 87 2.64 -9.99 13.64
C ARG A 87 2.08 -9.23 12.44
N TYR A 88 2.39 -7.95 12.32
CA TYR A 88 2.04 -7.14 11.16
C TYR A 88 2.68 -7.70 9.89
N VAL A 89 3.99 -7.94 9.93
CA VAL A 89 4.75 -8.55 8.84
C VAL A 89 4.13 -9.89 8.40
N SER A 90 3.83 -10.77 9.35
CA SER A 90 3.21 -12.07 9.08
C SER A 90 1.81 -11.94 8.49
N CYS A 91 1.03 -10.94 8.92
CA CYS A 91 -0.28 -10.63 8.36
C CYS A 91 -0.14 -10.25 6.89
N VAL A 92 0.73 -9.29 6.58
CA VAL A 92 0.94 -8.78 5.22
C VAL A 92 1.42 -9.91 4.30
N ALA A 93 2.47 -10.63 4.70
CA ALA A 93 3.02 -11.73 3.91
C ALA A 93 1.99 -12.84 3.63
N ARG A 94 1.18 -13.21 4.64
CA ARG A 94 0.13 -14.22 4.46
C ARG A 94 -0.91 -13.77 3.44
N ASN A 95 -1.45 -12.56 3.59
CA ASN A 95 -2.50 -12.05 2.71
C ASN A 95 -2.00 -11.85 1.28
N LEU A 96 -0.78 -11.33 1.10
CA LEU A 96 -0.16 -11.25 -0.22
C LEU A 96 0.00 -12.64 -0.86
N GLY A 97 0.40 -13.66 -0.09
CA GLY A 97 0.45 -15.05 -0.57
C GLY A 97 -0.93 -15.61 -0.96
N HIS A 98 -2.02 -15.17 -0.33
CA HIS A 98 -3.38 -15.49 -0.77
C HIS A 98 -3.70 -14.81 -2.11
N LEU A 99 -3.45 -13.51 -2.23
CA LEU A 99 -3.71 -12.74 -3.46
C LEU A 99 -2.90 -13.26 -4.66
N VAL A 100 -1.66 -13.71 -4.44
CA VAL A 100 -0.85 -14.35 -5.48
C VAL A 100 -1.45 -15.68 -5.92
N ARG A 101 -1.86 -16.53 -4.97
CA ARG A 101 -2.51 -17.83 -5.28
C ARG A 101 -3.83 -17.66 -6.02
N GLU A 102 -4.58 -16.63 -5.70
CA GLU A 102 -5.84 -16.25 -6.37
C GLU A 102 -5.62 -15.53 -7.70
N ARG A 103 -4.35 -15.27 -8.09
CA ARG A 103 -3.96 -14.54 -9.31
C ARG A 103 -4.50 -13.12 -9.39
N VAL A 104 -4.75 -12.50 -8.24
CA VAL A 104 -5.13 -11.08 -8.13
C VAL A 104 -3.89 -10.20 -8.28
N VAL A 105 -2.74 -10.67 -7.81
CA VAL A 105 -1.46 -9.95 -7.81
C VAL A 105 -0.35 -10.85 -8.35
N ALA A 106 0.56 -10.31 -9.16
CA ALA A 106 1.72 -11.07 -9.61
C ALA A 106 2.74 -11.23 -8.47
N PRO A 107 3.52 -12.33 -8.38
CA PRO A 107 4.52 -12.51 -7.33
C PRO A 107 5.51 -11.34 -7.19
N ARG A 108 5.88 -10.70 -8.31
CA ARG A 108 6.75 -9.52 -8.33
C ARG A 108 6.13 -8.30 -7.65
N ASP A 109 4.84 -8.07 -7.90
CA ASP A 109 4.09 -6.97 -7.31
C ASP A 109 3.85 -7.22 -5.82
N ALA A 110 3.60 -8.47 -5.42
CA ALA A 110 3.47 -8.84 -4.02
C ALA A 110 4.74 -8.54 -3.21
N LEU A 111 5.93 -8.86 -3.75
CA LEU A 111 7.19 -8.51 -3.10
C LEU A 111 7.37 -7.00 -2.97
N ARG A 112 6.95 -6.24 -3.98
CA ARG A 112 6.96 -4.78 -3.93
C ARG A 112 6.00 -4.25 -2.87
N PHE A 113 4.78 -4.77 -2.78
CA PHE A 113 3.81 -4.36 -1.77
C PHE A 113 4.29 -4.71 -0.36
N LEU A 114 4.94 -5.86 -0.19
CA LEU A 114 5.59 -6.17 1.09
C LEU A 114 6.66 -5.13 1.42
N ARG A 115 7.53 -4.77 0.47
CA ARG A 115 8.57 -3.75 0.72
C ARG A 115 7.96 -2.40 1.09
N GLY A 116 6.97 -1.91 0.36
CA GLY A 116 6.28 -0.66 0.67
C GLY A 116 5.50 -0.71 1.99
N ALA A 117 4.91 -1.85 2.34
CA ALA A 117 4.26 -2.04 3.64
C ALA A 117 5.26 -2.02 4.81
N LEU A 118 6.53 -2.32 4.54
CA LEU A 118 7.64 -2.33 5.49
C LEU A 118 8.57 -1.13 5.35
N SER A 119 8.34 -0.24 4.37
CA SER A 119 9.20 0.90 4.13
C SER A 119 8.94 1.93 5.23
N CYS A 120 10.03 2.19 5.94
CA CYS A 120 10.07 2.99 7.15
C CYS A 120 10.59 4.40 6.89
N GLU A 121 10.77 4.78 5.63
CA GLU A 121 11.30 6.09 5.27
C GLU A 121 10.20 7.14 5.35
N ASP A 122 10.44 8.05 6.29
CA ASP A 122 9.97 9.42 6.40
C ASP A 122 8.60 9.73 7.08
N ASP A 123 8.77 10.05 8.37
CA ASP A 123 8.22 11.20 9.11
C ASP A 123 6.81 11.21 9.73
N VAL A 124 5.90 10.27 9.45
CA VAL A 124 4.52 10.43 10.01
C VAL A 124 4.11 9.41 11.08
N HIS A 125 4.71 8.21 11.17
CA HIS A 125 4.32 7.23 12.21
C HIS A 125 5.50 6.51 12.88
N ARG A 126 5.51 6.58 14.22
CA ARG A 126 6.45 6.00 15.20
C ARG A 126 6.53 4.45 15.23
N ILE A 127 6.21 3.76 14.14
CA ILE A 127 6.09 2.30 14.14
C ILE A 127 7.42 1.62 13.77
N CYS A 128 8.36 2.36 13.19
CA CYS A 128 9.64 1.83 12.73
C CYS A 128 10.84 2.17 13.63
N THR A 129 10.75 1.91 14.93
CA THR A 129 11.92 2.01 15.81
C THR A 129 12.86 0.79 15.66
N GLY A 130 13.78 0.88 14.70
CA GLY A 130 15.19 0.45 14.83
C GLY A 130 15.57 -0.99 15.24
N ARG A 131 14.70 -2.00 15.20
CA ARG A 131 15.08 -3.37 15.65
C ARG A 131 14.42 -4.55 14.91
N HIS A 132 13.96 -4.37 13.68
CA HIS A 132 13.13 -5.37 13.00
C HIS A 132 13.58 -5.83 11.60
N HIS A 133 14.81 -5.51 11.17
CA HIS A 133 15.36 -5.95 9.87
C HIS A 133 15.22 -7.46 9.61
N GLY A 134 15.43 -8.32 10.62
CA GLY A 134 15.31 -9.78 10.46
C GLY A 134 13.90 -10.28 10.15
N ASN A 135 12.85 -9.56 10.53
CA ASN A 135 11.47 -9.96 10.22
C ASN A 135 11.09 -9.62 8.78
N ALA A 136 11.62 -8.52 8.24
CA ALA A 136 11.39 -8.11 6.85
C ALA A 136 12.05 -9.10 5.87
N GLU A 137 13.28 -9.51 6.13
CA GLU A 137 13.98 -10.51 5.31
C GLU A 137 13.29 -11.87 5.34
N ALA A 138 12.86 -12.34 6.52
CA ALA A 138 12.14 -13.60 6.67
C ALA A 138 10.79 -13.60 5.90
N ALA A 139 10.08 -12.48 5.88
CA ALA A 139 8.84 -12.34 5.12
C ALA A 139 9.06 -12.29 3.61
N GLN A 140 10.15 -11.65 3.18
CA GLN A 140 10.54 -11.63 1.78
C GLN A 140 10.95 -13.03 1.30
N ALA A 141 11.65 -13.80 2.14
CA ALA A 141 11.96 -15.20 1.90
C ALA A 141 10.70 -16.09 1.84
N ALA A 142 9.72 -15.85 2.72
CA ALA A 142 8.46 -16.57 2.70
C ALA A 142 7.64 -16.29 1.42
N LEU A 143 7.65 -15.07 0.90
CA LEU A 143 6.95 -14.73 -0.35
C LEU A 143 7.64 -15.25 -1.61
N THR A 144 8.97 -15.43 -1.58
CA THR A 144 9.73 -16.00 -2.71
C THR A 144 9.69 -17.54 -2.77
N ALA A 145 9.17 -18.19 -1.73
CA ALA A 145 8.99 -19.64 -1.67
C ALA A 145 7.65 -20.13 -2.27
N PHE A 146 6.78 -19.21 -2.73
CA PHE A 146 5.54 -19.49 -3.46
C PHE A 146 5.73 -19.32 -4.97
#